data_AF-A0A949X9R6-F1
#
_entry.id   AF-A0A949X9R6-F1
#
_cell.length_a   1.000
_cell.length_b   1.000
_cell.length_c   1.000
_cell.angle_alpha   90.00
_cell.angle_beta   90.00
_cell.angle_gamma   90.00
#
_symmetry.space_group_name_H-M   'P 1'
#
loop_
_entity.id
_entity.type
_entity.pdbx_description
1 polymer ?
#
loop_
_entity_poly.entity_id
_entity_poly.type
_entity_poly.pdbx_seq_one_letter_code
_entity_poly.pdbx_strand_id
1 'polypeptide(L)'
;MAMEWENGVMGSILVPDVITPEQFYDSRHDDSAIAPVKRLMMAVLEDALRCFQNNSNAKSGPRKRLFIEAEQWLCDETGDGPFSFDTVCETLGIEPEFLRGGLRQWRDQQLAGVSARRLARRSPVVRTGKISANSRRSSRHRIGQAM
;
A
#
# COMPACT_ATOMS: atom_id res chain seq x y z
N MET A 1 -45.21 -9.27 51.14
CA MET A 1 -45.14 -8.61 49.82
C MET A 1 -43.67 -8.58 49.44
N ALA A 2 -43.17 -9.68 48.85
CA ALA A 2 -41.76 -9.84 48.51
C ALA A 2 -41.54 -9.34 47.07
N MET A 3 -40.55 -8.46 46.91
CA MET A 3 -40.08 -7.95 45.63
C MET A 3 -39.07 -8.95 45.06
N GLU A 4 -39.42 -9.61 43.95
CA GLU A 4 -38.50 -10.45 43.19
C GLU A 4 -38.60 -10.04 41.71
N TRP A 5 -37.75 -9.10 41.27
CA TRP A 5 -37.63 -8.79 39.84
C TRP A 5 -36.19 -8.52 39.36
N GLU A 6 -35.16 -8.88 40.12
CA GLU A 6 -33.76 -8.63 39.69
C GLU A 6 -33.11 -9.81 38.92
N ASN A 7 -33.76 -10.97 38.80
CA ASN A 7 -33.12 -12.17 38.23
C ASN A 7 -33.23 -12.36 36.70
N GLY A 8 -34.00 -11.53 35.99
CA GLY A 8 -34.23 -11.73 34.55
C GLY A 8 -33.12 -11.16 33.65
N VAL A 9 -32.53 -10.02 34.02
CA VAL A 9 -31.60 -9.28 33.15
C VAL A 9 -30.21 -9.92 33.11
N MET A 10 -29.76 -10.52 34.22
CA MET A 10 -28.45 -11.16 34.30
C MET A 10 -28.38 -12.54 33.62
N GLY A 11 -29.53 -13.15 33.33
CA GLY A 11 -29.58 -14.45 32.65
C GLY A 11 -29.27 -14.36 31.16
N SER A 12 -29.53 -13.21 30.51
CA SER A 12 -29.34 -13.04 29.07
C SER A 12 -27.93 -12.59 28.68
N ILE A 13 -27.12 -12.10 29.62
CA ILE A 13 -25.77 -11.59 29.34
C ILE A 13 -24.73 -12.71 29.16
N LEU A 14 -25.03 -13.90 29.69
CA LEU A 14 -24.16 -15.08 29.65
C LEU A 14 -24.63 -16.13 28.64
N VAL A 15 -25.69 -15.86 27.87
CA VAL A 15 -26.07 -16.72 26.75
C VAL A 15 -25.12 -16.39 25.61
N PRO A 16 -24.19 -17.29 25.22
CA PRO A 16 -23.44 -17.08 24.01
C PRO A 16 -24.44 -17.14 22.85
N ASP A 17 -24.53 -16.06 22.10
CA ASP A 17 -25.25 -16.07 20.83
C ASP A 17 -24.59 -17.12 19.93
N VAL A 18 -25.34 -18.17 19.58
CA VAL A 18 -24.83 -19.24 18.73
C VAL A 18 -24.83 -18.72 17.30
N ILE A 19 -23.73 -18.07 16.92
CA ILE A 19 -23.53 -17.54 15.57
C ILE A 19 -23.43 -18.72 14.60
N THR A 20 -24.33 -18.78 13.61
CA THR A 20 -24.24 -19.78 12.55
C THR A 20 -23.05 -19.50 11.63
N PRO A 21 -22.52 -20.50 10.91
CA PRO A 21 -21.48 -20.26 9.91
C PRO A 21 -21.86 -19.14 8.92
N GLU A 22 -23.10 -19.11 8.43
CA GLU A 22 -23.56 -18.02 7.56
C GLU A 22 -23.47 -16.64 8.23
N GLN A 23 -23.91 -16.49 9.50
CA GLN A 23 -23.82 -15.22 10.23
C GLN A 23 -22.37 -14.83 10.58
N PHE A 24 -21.50 -15.82 10.80
CA PHE A 24 -20.08 -15.60 11.01
C PHE A 24 -19.39 -15.04 9.76
N TYR A 25 -19.79 -15.49 8.57
CA TYR A 25 -19.30 -14.94 7.31
C TYR A 25 -19.94 -13.59 6.95
N ASP A 26 -21.20 -13.35 7.31
CA ASP A 26 -21.88 -12.06 7.13
C ASP A 26 -21.26 -10.96 8.01
N SER A 27 -20.86 -11.30 9.23
CA SER A 27 -20.09 -10.41 10.12
C SER A 27 -18.74 -9.99 9.54
N ARG A 28 -18.16 -10.79 8.64
CA ARG A 28 -16.93 -10.43 7.89
C ARG A 28 -17.22 -9.66 6.60
N HIS A 29 -18.46 -9.63 6.13
CA HIS A 29 -18.86 -8.75 5.02
C HIS A 29 -18.90 -7.27 5.45
N ASP A 30 -18.92 -6.96 6.75
CA ASP A 30 -18.78 -5.58 7.24
C ASP A 30 -17.41 -4.97 6.86
N ASP A 31 -16.34 -5.77 6.91
CA ASP A 31 -15.03 -5.38 6.39
C ASP A 31 -14.96 -5.34 4.85
N SER A 32 -15.95 -5.89 4.12
CA SER A 32 -15.90 -5.98 2.66
C SER A 32 -15.98 -4.62 1.97
N ALA A 33 -16.71 -3.67 2.56
CA ALA A 33 -16.81 -2.30 2.05
C ALA A 33 -15.50 -1.52 2.26
N ILE A 34 -14.80 -1.80 3.36
CA ILE A 34 -13.54 -1.13 3.73
C ILE A 34 -12.33 -1.85 3.10
N ALA A 35 -12.44 -3.13 2.75
CA ALA A 35 -11.36 -3.92 2.17
C ALA A 35 -10.73 -3.30 0.90
N PRO A 36 -11.50 -2.76 -0.08
CA PRO A 36 -10.92 -2.00 -1.19
C PRO A 36 -10.11 -0.78 -0.75
N VAL A 37 -10.60 -0.04 0.25
CA VAL A 37 -9.94 1.16 0.78
C VAL A 37 -8.66 0.79 1.54
N LYS A 38 -8.71 -0.22 2.42
CA LYS A 38 -7.53 -0.80 3.10
C LYS A 38 -6.48 -1.27 2.10
N ARG A 39 -6.89 -1.91 1.00
CA ARG A 39 -5.96 -2.31 -0.08
C ARG A 39 -5.31 -1.09 -0.75
N LEU A 40 -6.07 -0.03 -0.99
CA LEU A 40 -5.54 1.22 -1.53
C LEU A 40 -4.56 1.88 -0.55
N MET A 41 -4.91 1.97 0.74
CA MET A 41 -4.04 2.49 1.79
C MET A 41 -2.72 1.72 1.89
N MET A 42 -2.78 0.38 1.84
CA MET A 42 -1.57 -0.46 1.78
C MET A 42 -0.74 -0.17 0.53
N ALA A 43 -1.38 -0.02 -0.63
CA ALA A 43 -0.67 0.31 -1.88
C ALA A 43 0.00 1.70 -1.81
N VAL A 44 -0.66 2.69 -1.22
CA VAL A 44 -0.11 4.04 -1.00
C VAL A 44 1.09 3.97 -0.07
N LEU A 45 0.98 3.25 1.05
CA LEU A 45 2.09 3.07 2.00
C LEU A 45 3.28 2.37 1.33
N GLU A 46 3.01 1.29 0.58
CA GLU A 46 4.06 0.56 -0.13
C GLU A 46 4.76 1.44 -1.17
N ASP A 47 4.00 2.24 -1.94
CA ASP A 47 4.58 3.15 -2.93
C ASP A 47 5.44 4.25 -2.28
N ALA A 48 4.97 4.85 -1.18
CA ALA A 48 5.74 5.83 -0.43
C ALA A 48 7.06 5.25 0.09
N LEU A 49 7.03 4.05 0.69
CA LEU A 49 8.23 3.35 1.16
C LEU A 49 9.18 3.01 0.00
N ARG A 50 8.65 2.58 -1.14
CA ARG A 50 9.46 2.32 -2.36
C ARG A 50 10.09 3.60 -2.89
N CYS A 51 9.36 4.71 -2.91
CA CYS A 51 9.86 6.01 -3.35
C CYS A 51 10.97 6.51 -2.41
N PHE A 52 10.78 6.37 -1.10
CA PHE A 52 11.78 6.71 -0.09
C PHE A 52 13.06 5.88 -0.25
N GLN A 53 12.94 4.56 -0.37
CA GLN A 53 14.12 3.67 -0.45
C GLN A 53 14.87 3.77 -1.78
N ASN A 54 14.15 3.78 -2.92
CA ASN A 54 14.80 3.73 -4.23
C ASN A 54 15.49 5.04 -4.62
N ASN A 55 15.01 6.17 -4.09
CA ASN A 55 15.49 7.48 -4.46
C ASN A 55 16.39 8.12 -3.38
N SER A 56 16.74 7.40 -2.31
CA SER A 56 17.56 7.92 -1.20
C SER A 56 18.93 8.47 -1.63
N ASN A 57 19.49 7.93 -2.71
CA ASN A 57 20.80 8.33 -3.24
C ASN A 57 20.70 9.33 -4.42
N ALA A 58 19.48 9.79 -4.75
CA ALA A 58 19.26 10.69 -5.88
C ALA A 58 19.75 12.10 -5.55
N LYS A 59 20.83 12.53 -6.23
CA LYS A 59 21.44 13.85 -5.99
C LYS A 59 20.66 15.02 -6.61
N SER A 60 19.93 14.79 -7.70
CA SER A 60 19.14 15.82 -8.40
C SER A 60 18.07 15.21 -9.32
N GLY A 61 17.12 16.05 -9.74
CA GLY A 61 16.11 15.73 -10.75
C GLY A 61 14.79 15.16 -10.20
N PRO A 62 13.96 14.57 -11.07
CA PRO A 62 12.63 14.08 -10.71
C PRO A 62 12.64 13.06 -9.56
N ARG A 63 13.67 12.19 -9.52
CA ARG A 63 13.83 11.20 -8.45
C ARG A 63 14.01 11.84 -7.07
N LYS A 64 14.75 12.95 -6.98
CA LYS A 64 14.92 13.68 -5.73
C LYS A 64 13.61 14.30 -5.27
N ARG A 65 12.78 14.79 -6.20
CA ARG A 65 11.44 15.31 -5.87
C ARG A 65 10.54 14.22 -5.28
N LEU A 66 10.49 13.04 -5.93
CA LEU A 66 9.74 11.89 -5.42
C LEU A 66 10.22 11.44 -4.05
N PHE A 67 11.53 11.50 -3.79
CA PHE A 67 12.08 11.21 -2.46
C PHE A 67 11.58 12.19 -1.41
N ILE A 68 11.66 13.50 -1.68
CA ILE A 68 11.26 14.56 -0.73
C ILE A 68 9.77 14.47 -0.46
N GLU A 69 8.95 14.26 -1.50
CA GLU A 69 7.50 14.11 -1.36
C GLU A 69 7.15 12.90 -0.48
N ALA A 70 7.77 11.75 -0.73
CA ALA A 70 7.57 10.55 0.08
C ALA A 70 8.06 10.74 1.54
N GLU A 71 9.24 11.35 1.74
CA GLU A 71 9.78 11.65 3.07
C GLU A 71 8.85 12.61 3.84
N GLN A 72 8.35 13.64 3.17
CA GLN A 72 7.42 14.61 3.76
C GLN A 72 6.12 13.95 4.19
N TRP A 73 5.53 13.09 3.35
CA TRP A 73 4.30 12.37 3.71
C TRP A 73 4.52 11.37 4.85
N LEU A 74 5.61 10.59 4.83
CA LEU A 74 5.95 9.62 5.89
C LEU A 74 6.24 10.29 7.24
N CYS A 75 6.77 11.51 7.22
CA CYS A 75 7.15 12.26 8.43
C CYS A 75 6.14 13.35 8.80
N ASP A 76 5.00 13.44 8.11
CA ASP A 76 3.97 14.40 8.46
C ASP A 76 3.27 13.95 9.76
N GLU A 77 3.29 14.83 10.76
CA GLU A 77 2.67 14.64 12.08
C GLU A 77 1.35 15.42 12.19
N THR A 78 1.01 16.24 11.18
CA THR A 78 -0.12 17.19 11.24
C THR A 78 -1.29 16.82 10.31
N GLY A 79 -1.14 15.76 9.52
CA GLY A 79 -2.14 15.35 8.54
C GLY A 79 -3.37 14.69 9.17
N ASP A 80 -4.54 15.32 9.02
CA ASP A 80 -5.85 14.82 9.46
C ASP A 80 -6.71 14.28 8.28
N GLY A 81 -6.06 13.85 7.21
CA GLY A 81 -6.73 13.35 6.00
C GLY A 81 -6.97 11.84 6.03
N PRO A 82 -7.92 11.31 5.23
CA PRO A 82 -8.17 9.86 5.12
C PRO A 82 -6.98 9.07 4.57
N PHE A 83 -5.99 9.74 3.97
CA PHE A 83 -4.73 9.18 3.52
C PHE A 83 -3.53 9.89 4.15
N SER A 84 -3.70 10.52 5.31
CA SER A 84 -2.54 10.89 6.12
C SER A 84 -1.82 9.61 6.55
N PHE A 85 -0.51 9.72 6.76
CA PHE A 85 0.30 8.58 7.16
C PHE A 85 -0.21 7.94 8.45
N ASP A 86 -0.65 8.75 9.41
CA ASP A 86 -1.20 8.31 10.70
C ASP A 86 -2.48 7.49 10.49
N THR A 87 -3.49 8.05 9.80
CA THR A 87 -4.74 7.36 9.48
C THR A 87 -4.50 6.05 8.73
N VAL A 88 -3.54 6.03 7.80
CA VAL A 88 -3.17 4.82 7.06
C VAL A 88 -2.56 3.77 7.99
N CYS A 89 -1.64 4.16 8.87
CA CYS A 89 -1.02 3.25 9.82
C CYS A 89 -2.06 2.68 10.80
N GLU A 90 -2.88 3.53 11.40
CA GLU A 90 -3.96 3.13 12.30
C GLU A 90 -4.94 2.15 11.64
N THR A 91 -5.41 2.46 10.42
CA THR A 91 -6.36 1.61 9.68
C THR A 91 -5.77 0.26 9.30
N LEU A 92 -4.45 0.19 9.11
CA LEU A 92 -3.71 -1.05 8.82
C LEU A 92 -3.22 -1.78 10.09
N GLY A 93 -3.43 -1.21 11.28
CA GLY A 93 -2.95 -1.77 12.56
C GLY A 93 -1.43 -1.71 12.74
N ILE A 94 -0.80 -0.68 12.18
CA ILE A 94 0.65 -0.43 12.25
C ILE A 94 0.89 0.75 13.19
N GLU A 95 1.85 0.63 14.09
CA GLU A 95 2.26 1.75 14.95
C GLU A 95 3.08 2.78 14.14
N PRO A 96 2.60 4.03 13.97
CA PRO A 96 3.25 5.03 13.11
C PRO A 96 4.66 5.39 13.59
N GLU A 97 4.85 5.59 14.90
CA GLU A 97 6.14 5.93 15.52
C GLU A 97 7.18 4.82 15.34
N PHE A 98 6.76 3.55 15.39
CA PHE A 98 7.64 2.43 15.13
C PHE A 98 8.16 2.46 13.69
N LEU A 99 7.27 2.72 12.73
CA LEU A 99 7.64 2.79 11.31
C LEU A 99 8.54 4.01 11.04
N ARG A 100 8.22 5.19 11.59
CA ARG A 100 9.05 6.40 11.50
C ARG A 100 10.44 6.16 12.12
N GLY A 101 10.51 5.52 13.27
CA GLY A 101 11.77 5.15 13.93
C GLY A 101 12.64 4.23 13.06
N GLY A 102 12.04 3.21 12.46
CA GLY A 102 12.72 2.31 11.52
C GLY A 102 13.25 3.04 10.28
N LEU A 103 12.47 3.97 9.71
CA LEU A 103 12.88 4.77 8.55
C LEU A 103 14.06 5.71 8.86
N ARG A 104 14.04 6.36 10.03
CA ARG A 104 15.16 7.20 10.51
C ARG A 104 16.44 6.38 10.66
N GLN A 105 16.35 5.24 11.36
CA GLN A 105 17.50 4.36 11.56
C GLN A 105 18.06 3.82 10.23
N TRP A 106 17.18 3.43 9.30
CA TRP A 106 17.59 3.00 7.97
C TRP A 106 18.32 4.12 7.22
N ARG A 107 17.82 5.36 7.29
CA ARG A 107 18.47 6.52 6.64
C ARG A 107 19.87 6.76 7.20
N ASP A 108 20.01 6.68 8.53
CA ASP A 108 21.30 6.87 9.20
C ASP A 108 22.32 5.79 8.79
N GLN A 109 21.88 4.53 8.64
CA GLN A 109 22.72 3.43 8.14
C GLN A 109 23.19 3.67 6.70
N GLN A 110 22.30 4.18 5.84
CA GLN A 110 22.64 4.50 4.45
C GLN A 110 23.65 5.65 4.36
N LEU A 111 23.52 6.67 5.21
CA LEU A 111 24.48 7.78 5.32
C LEU A 111 25.84 7.32 5.88
N ALA A 112 25.84 6.38 6.82
CA ALA A 112 27.04 5.76 7.37
C ALA A 112 27.78 4.84 6.37
N GLY A 113 27.27 4.68 5.14
CA GLY A 113 27.89 3.84 4.11
C GLY A 113 27.71 2.34 4.36
N VAL A 114 26.97 1.96 5.41
CA VAL A 114 26.55 0.59 5.68
C VAL A 114 25.36 0.34 4.74
N SER A 115 25.66 0.08 3.47
CA SER A 115 24.68 -0.19 2.43
C SER A 115 23.78 -1.36 2.86
N ALA A 116 22.67 -1.06 3.52
CA ALA A 116 21.63 -2.01 3.86
C ALA A 116 21.17 -2.57 2.52
N ARG A 117 21.42 -3.87 2.33
CA ARG A 117 21.21 -4.62 1.09
C ARG A 117 20.02 -4.03 0.35
N ARG A 118 20.26 -3.33 -0.77
CA ARG A 118 19.18 -2.90 -1.67
C ARG A 118 18.27 -4.10 -1.81
N LEU A 119 17.02 -3.99 -1.37
CA LEU A 119 16.02 -5.03 -1.62
C LEU A 119 16.12 -5.32 -3.12
N ALA A 120 16.73 -6.46 -3.44
CA ALA A 120 17.02 -6.81 -4.81
C ALA A 120 15.68 -6.71 -5.51
N ARG A 121 15.58 -5.89 -6.57
CA ARG A 121 14.37 -5.73 -7.36
C ARG A 121 13.77 -7.12 -7.57
N ARG A 122 12.69 -7.45 -6.86
CA ARG A 122 11.93 -8.69 -7.05
C ARG A 122 11.05 -8.55 -8.30
N SER A 123 11.64 -8.08 -9.39
CA SER A 123 11.08 -8.22 -10.72
C SER A 123 12.09 -8.98 -11.54
N PRO A 124 11.84 -10.26 -11.86
CA PRO A 124 12.68 -11.03 -12.77
C PRO A 124 12.55 -10.53 -14.22
N VAL A 125 11.70 -9.53 -14.50
CA VAL A 125 11.49 -9.02 -15.85
C VAL A 125 12.54 -7.97 -16.17
N VAL A 126 13.75 -8.44 -16.46
CA VAL A 126 14.69 -7.69 -17.29
C VAL A 126 14.17 -7.80 -18.73
N ARG A 127 13.47 -6.78 -19.23
CA ARG A 127 13.14 -6.69 -20.67
C ARG A 127 14.41 -6.35 -21.45
N THR A 128 15.30 -7.32 -21.63
CA THR A 128 16.40 -7.29 -22.61
C THR A 128 15.83 -7.59 -23.99
N GLY A 129 15.10 -6.63 -24.55
CA GLY A 129 14.60 -6.72 -25.91
C GLY A 129 14.17 -5.35 -26.41
N LYS A 130 14.89 -4.80 -27.38
CA LYS A 130 14.41 -3.63 -28.12
C LYS A 130 13.24 -4.08 -28.98
N ILE A 131 12.04 -3.62 -28.65
CA ILE A 131 10.88 -3.76 -29.53
C ILE A 131 11.17 -2.90 -30.76
N SER A 132 11.74 -3.51 -31.80
CA SER A 132 11.83 -2.89 -33.11
C SER A 132 10.48 -3.06 -33.78
N ALA A 133 9.74 -1.96 -33.97
CA ALA A 133 8.53 -1.97 -34.76
C ALA A 133 8.91 -2.24 -36.24
N ASN A 134 8.45 -3.37 -36.78
CA ASN A 134 8.66 -3.69 -38.18
C ASN A 134 7.86 -2.71 -39.05
N SER A 135 8.52 -1.68 -39.57
CA SER A 135 7.97 -0.81 -40.60
C SER A 135 7.84 -1.62 -41.90
N ARG A 136 6.73 -2.33 -42.06
CA ARG A 136 6.30 -2.79 -43.38
C ARG A 136 5.82 -1.57 -44.15
N ARG A 137 6.77 -0.90 -44.81
CA ARG A 137 6.48 -0.01 -45.95
C ARG A 137 5.71 -0.85 -46.98
N SER A 138 4.40 -0.64 -47.03
CA SER A 138 3.57 -1.05 -48.17
C SER A 138 4.04 -0.24 -49.39
N SER A 139 4.99 -0.80 -50.14
CA SER A 139 5.41 -0.25 -51.42
C SER A 139 4.37 -0.65 -52.45
N ARG A 140 3.57 0.33 -52.86
CA ARG A 140 2.72 0.29 -54.04
C ARG A 140 3.56 -0.15 -55.25
N HIS A 141 3.32 -1.36 -55.75
CA HIS A 141 3.78 -1.73 -57.09
C HIS A 141 2.66 -1.46 -58.08
N ARG A 142 2.91 -0.50 -58.98
CA ARG A 142 2.16 -0.31 -60.22
C ARG A 142 2.26 -1.61 -61.02
N ILE A 143 1.12 -2.17 -61.42
CA ILE A 143 1.06 -3.04 -62.58
C ILE A 143 0.41 -2.20 -63.67
N GLY A 144 1.24 -1.79 -64.64
CA GLY A 144 0.78 -1.40 -65.95
C GLY A 144 0.93 -2.57 -66.92
N GLN A 145 0.11 -2.55 -67.96
CA GLN A 145 0.16 -3.31 -69.22
C GLN A 145 -0.29 -4.78 -69.14
N ALA A 146 -1.05 -5.36 -70.07
CA ALA A 146 -1.56 -4.93 -71.38
C ALA A 146 -2.76 -5.83 -71.77
N MET A 147 -3.71 -5.30 -72.54
CA MET A 147 -4.05 -5.80 -73.89
C MET A 147 -4.86 -4.73 -74.63
#